data_AF-A0A7V3RJP3-F1
#
_entry.id   AF-A0A7V3RJP3-F1
#
_cell.length_a   1.000
_cell.length_b   1.000
_cell.length_c   1.000
_cell.angle_alpha   90.00
_cell.angle_beta   90.00
_cell.angle_gamma   90.00
#
_symmetry.space_group_name_H-M   'P 1'
#
loop_
_entity.id
_entity.type
_entity.pdbx_description
1 polymer ?
#
loop_
_entity_poly.entity_id
_entity_poly.type
_entity_poly.pdbx_seq_one_letter_code
_entity_poly.pdbx_strand_id
1 'polypeptide(L)'
;MEKSIALFLVTIIVALFFMISCVSANSKKPTRKIENSSIVLEGIVKEIKVSAGTLSEYSYYVLNTGRKEETILFNSKSFSGGFDIYVGKKVRVRGKMGSGFIGWRKTKREGLLVKEISEMK
;
A
#
# COMPACT_ATOMS: atom_id res chain seq x y z
N MET A 1 22.75 -61.77 23.46
CA MET A 1 21.82 -60.64 23.68
C MET A 1 22.55 -59.33 23.34
N GLU A 2 23.15 -59.24 22.14
CA GLU A 2 24.16 -58.21 21.82
C GLU A 2 23.88 -57.47 20.49
N LYS A 3 22.83 -57.86 19.74
CA LYS A 3 22.53 -57.28 18.42
C LYS A 3 21.65 -56.01 18.47
N SER A 4 21.06 -55.65 19.61
CA SER A 4 20.14 -54.49 19.71
C SER A 4 20.82 -53.14 19.92
N ILE A 5 22.07 -53.10 20.38
CA ILE A 5 22.74 -51.82 20.71
C ILE A 5 23.29 -51.13 19.44
N ALA A 6 23.68 -51.92 18.44
CA ALA A 6 24.21 -51.39 17.19
C ALA A 6 23.15 -50.64 16.35
N LEU A 7 21.87 -51.03 16.44
CA LEU A 7 20.81 -50.39 15.63
C LEU A 7 20.45 -48.97 16.11
N PHE A 8 20.61 -48.69 17.41
CA PHE A 8 20.30 -47.38 18.00
C PHE A 8 21.39 -46.32 17.72
N LEU A 9 22.66 -46.73 17.58
CA LEU A 9 23.76 -45.81 17.31
C LEU A 9 23.76 -45.29 15.87
N VAL A 10 23.36 -46.12 14.90
CA VAL A 10 23.32 -45.73 13.48
C VAL A 10 22.23 -44.69 13.20
N THR A 11 21.10 -44.75 13.91
CA THR A 11 19.99 -43.80 13.72
C THR A 11 20.31 -42.39 14.24
N ILE A 12 21.07 -42.28 15.33
CA ILE A 12 21.48 -40.98 15.90
C ILE A 12 22.48 -40.25 14.99
N ILE A 13 23.40 -41.00 14.34
CA ILE A 13 24.41 -40.41 13.45
C ILE A 13 23.78 -39.86 12.16
N VAL A 14 22.75 -40.51 11.62
CA VAL A 14 22.02 -40.00 10.44
C VAL A 14 21.21 -38.74 10.77
N ALA A 15 20.66 -38.64 11.99
CA ALA A 15 19.93 -37.44 12.41
C ALA A 15 20.83 -36.22 12.63
N LEU A 16 22.08 -36.40 13.09
CA LEU A 16 23.01 -35.28 13.27
C LEU A 16 23.54 -34.72 11.95
N PHE A 17 23.66 -35.55 10.90
CA PHE A 17 24.18 -35.10 9.60
C PHE A 17 23.21 -34.22 8.82
N PHE A 18 21.90 -34.30 9.11
CA PHE A 18 20.89 -33.49 8.42
C PHE A 18 20.79 -32.04 8.90
N MET A 19 21.52 -31.65 9.94
CA MET A 19 21.44 -30.31 10.55
C MET A 19 22.52 -29.31 10.10
N ILE A 20 23.51 -29.72 9.28
CA ILE A 20 24.68 -28.85 8.98
C ILE A 20 24.59 -28.20 7.57
N SER A 21 23.61 -28.56 6.75
CA SER A 21 23.51 -28.03 5.38
C SER A 21 22.41 -26.97 5.17
N CYS A 22 22.13 -26.13 6.16
CA CYS A 22 21.45 -24.86 5.91
C CYS A 22 22.49 -23.74 5.78
N VAL A 23 23.14 -23.76 4.61
CA VAL A 23 23.34 -22.62 3.71
C VAL A 23 23.23 -21.26 4.40
N SER A 24 24.41 -20.67 4.56
CA SER A 24 24.62 -19.23 4.64
C SER A 24 24.00 -18.56 3.40
N ALA A 25 22.71 -18.24 3.49
CA ALA A 25 22.06 -17.31 2.57
C ALA A 25 22.42 -15.90 3.02
N ASN A 26 23.53 -15.41 2.47
CA ASN A 26 23.93 -14.02 2.41
C ASN A 26 22.74 -13.18 1.92
N SER A 27 21.97 -12.64 2.86
CA SER A 27 20.84 -11.74 2.60
C SER A 27 21.39 -10.38 2.18
N LYS A 28 21.88 -10.31 0.93
CA LYS A 28 21.83 -9.07 0.17
C LYS A 28 20.36 -8.72 0.05
N LYS A 29 19.86 -7.89 0.97
CA LYS A 29 18.55 -7.25 0.86
C LYS A 29 18.44 -6.76 -0.59
N PRO A 30 17.51 -7.28 -1.40
CA PRO A 30 17.26 -6.69 -2.69
C PRO A 30 16.78 -5.27 -2.37
N THR A 31 17.62 -4.29 -2.67
CA THR A 31 17.19 -2.91 -2.82
C THR A 31 16.22 -2.93 -3.97
N ARG A 32 14.95 -3.22 -3.65
CA ARG A 32 13.83 -3.07 -4.55
C ARG A 32 13.86 -1.58 -4.89
N LYS A 33 14.47 -1.23 -6.03
CA LYS A 33 14.21 0.03 -6.70
C LYS A 33 12.71 0.00 -6.91
N ILE A 34 11.96 0.65 -6.02
CA ILE A 34 10.52 0.81 -6.16
C ILE A 34 10.38 1.66 -7.40
N GLU A 35 10.16 0.97 -8.51
CA GLU A 35 9.87 1.53 -9.80
C GLU A 35 8.83 2.63 -9.58
N ASN A 36 9.20 3.84 -9.96
CA ASN A 36 8.40 5.04 -9.80
C ASN A 36 7.26 5.04 -10.84
N SER A 37 6.55 3.92 -10.98
CA SER A 37 5.43 3.81 -11.90
C SER A 37 4.32 4.70 -11.37
N SER A 38 4.13 5.82 -12.07
CA SER A 38 2.96 6.66 -11.85
C SER A 38 1.78 5.96 -12.50
N ILE A 39 0.68 5.81 -11.77
CA ILE A 39 -0.55 5.22 -12.27
C ILE A 39 -1.49 6.33 -12.76
N VAL A 40 -2.33 5.99 -13.74
CA VAL A 40 -3.38 6.86 -14.25
C VAL A 40 -4.71 6.18 -13.96
N LEU A 41 -5.62 6.89 -13.29
CA LEU A 41 -6.97 6.45 -12.97
C LEU A 41 -7.97 7.43 -13.55
N GLU A 42 -9.15 6.93 -13.94
CA GLU A 42 -10.26 7.74 -14.41
C GLU A 42 -11.47 7.47 -13.51
N GLY A 43 -12.22 8.52 -13.21
CA GLY A 43 -13.35 8.41 -12.30
C GLY A 43 -14.00 9.74 -12.00
N ILE A 44 -14.94 9.73 -11.07
CA ILE A 44 -15.64 10.91 -10.58
C ILE A 44 -15.07 11.30 -9.22
N VAL A 45 -14.67 12.56 -9.04
CA VAL A 45 -14.24 13.05 -7.73
C VAL A 45 -15.45 13.27 -6.84
N LYS A 46 -15.37 12.80 -5.60
CA LYS A 46 -16.37 13.07 -4.56
C LYS A 46 -15.67 13.66 -3.34
N GLU A 47 -16.36 14.58 -2.68
CA GLU A 47 -16.00 15.01 -1.33
C GLU A 47 -16.74 14.13 -0.33
N ILE A 48 -16.00 13.60 0.65
CA ILE A 48 -16.55 12.87 1.79
C ILE A 48 -16.43 13.77 3.01
N LYS A 49 -17.57 14.14 3.61
CA LYS A 49 -17.64 14.88 4.87
C LYS A 49 -17.88 13.90 6.02
N VAL A 50 -17.09 14.01 7.07
CA VAL A 50 -17.18 13.17 8.26
C VAL A 50 -17.57 14.03 9.45
N SER A 51 -18.52 13.55 10.25
CA SER A 51 -19.02 14.25 11.46
C SER A 51 -19.52 15.67 11.17
N ALA A 52 -20.28 15.84 10.09
CA ALA A 52 -20.81 17.13 9.66
C ALA A 52 -21.66 17.81 10.75
N GLY A 53 -21.46 19.11 10.96
CA GLY A 53 -22.14 19.89 11.99
C GLY A 53 -21.54 19.77 13.40
N THR A 54 -20.36 19.15 13.54
CA THR A 54 -19.68 18.98 14.84
C THR A 54 -18.33 19.70 14.88
N LEU A 55 -17.78 19.91 16.09
CA LEU A 55 -16.42 20.45 16.27
C LEU A 55 -15.31 19.56 15.70
N SER A 56 -15.63 18.32 15.32
CA SER A 56 -14.70 17.36 14.73
C SER A 56 -14.97 17.13 13.24
N GLU A 57 -15.71 18.03 12.59
CA GLU A 57 -15.94 17.96 11.15
C GLU A 57 -14.62 18.00 10.37
N TYR A 58 -14.48 17.12 9.39
CA TYR A 58 -13.43 17.18 8.39
C TYR A 58 -13.93 16.59 7.07
N SER A 59 -13.31 17.01 5.97
CA SER A 59 -13.55 16.43 4.66
C SER A 59 -12.28 15.90 4.01
N TYR A 60 -12.45 14.96 3.10
CA TYR A 60 -11.40 14.44 2.22
C TYR A 60 -12.00 14.05 0.88
N TYR A 61 -11.15 13.89 -0.12
CA TYR A 61 -11.58 13.63 -1.49
C TYR A 61 -11.30 12.19 -1.88
N VAL A 62 -12.22 11.60 -2.63
CA VAL A 62 -12.07 10.26 -3.19
C VAL A 62 -12.34 10.27 -4.68
N LEU A 63 -11.66 9.38 -5.41
CA LEU A 63 -11.92 9.09 -6.81
C LEU A 63 -12.74 7.81 -6.90
N ASN A 64 -13.96 7.94 -7.41
CA ASN A 64 -14.81 6.80 -7.72
C ASN A 64 -14.58 6.38 -9.18
N THR A 65 -13.90 5.25 -9.36
CA THR A 65 -13.57 4.72 -10.70
C THR A 65 -14.69 3.87 -11.32
N GLY A 66 -15.85 3.78 -10.66
CA GLY A 66 -16.94 2.86 -11.01
C GLY A 66 -16.69 1.41 -10.57
N ARG A 67 -15.50 1.11 -10.02
CA ARG A 67 -15.22 -0.15 -9.33
C ARG A 67 -15.71 -0.05 -7.88
N LYS A 68 -15.99 -1.19 -7.23
CA LYS A 68 -16.50 -1.24 -5.84
C LYS A 68 -15.61 -0.53 -4.80
N GLU A 69 -14.40 -0.12 -5.17
CA GLU A 69 -13.44 0.55 -4.30
C GLU A 69 -13.22 2.01 -4.73
N GLU A 70 -13.35 2.93 -3.76
CA GLU A 70 -13.01 4.34 -3.91
C GLU A 70 -11.56 4.59 -3.48
N THR A 71 -10.84 5.42 -4.22
CA THR A 71 -9.42 5.74 -3.93
C THR A 71 -9.31 7.12 -3.30
N ILE A 72 -8.73 7.22 -2.10
CA ILE A 72 -8.51 8.52 -1.44
C ILE A 72 -7.48 9.33 -2.23
N LEU A 73 -7.75 10.62 -2.44
CA LEU A 73 -6.86 11.55 -3.14
C LEU A 73 -6.05 12.36 -2.12
N PHE A 74 -4.74 12.40 -2.31
CA PHE A 74 -3.81 13.17 -1.51
C PHE A 74 -2.99 14.10 -2.39
N ASN A 75 -2.74 15.33 -1.93
CA ASN A 75 -1.82 16.24 -2.62
C ASN A 75 -0.39 15.71 -2.53
N SER A 76 0.25 15.47 -3.68
CA SER A 76 1.70 15.28 -3.69
C SER A 76 2.42 16.63 -3.57
N LYS A 77 3.71 16.60 -3.20
CA LYS A 77 4.54 17.83 -3.14
C LYS A 77 4.61 18.59 -4.47
N SER A 78 4.36 17.91 -5.59
CA SER A 78 4.42 18.47 -6.94
C SER A 78 3.07 18.98 -7.44
N PHE A 79 2.00 18.77 -6.67
CA PHE A 79 0.64 19.17 -7.05
C PHE A 79 0.21 20.38 -6.21
N SER A 80 -0.07 21.48 -6.89
CA SER A 80 -0.46 22.77 -6.29
C SER A 80 -1.96 23.03 -6.34
N GLY A 81 -2.76 22.14 -6.93
CA GLY A 81 -4.20 22.31 -7.09
C GLY A 81 -5.02 21.87 -5.86
N GLY A 82 -6.25 22.36 -5.79
CA GLY A 82 -7.31 21.80 -4.94
C GLY A 82 -8.13 20.74 -5.69
N PHE A 83 -8.82 19.87 -4.95
CA PHE A 83 -9.74 18.88 -5.52
C PHE A 83 -11.19 19.37 -5.59
N ASP A 84 -11.49 20.47 -4.91
CA ASP A 84 -12.82 21.08 -4.80
C ASP A 84 -13.44 21.41 -6.16
N ILE A 85 -12.66 22.00 -7.07
CA ILE A 85 -13.11 22.36 -8.43
C ILE A 85 -13.47 21.15 -9.32
N TYR A 86 -13.07 19.94 -8.90
CA TYR A 86 -13.30 18.69 -9.63
C TYR A 86 -14.44 17.87 -9.03
N VAL A 87 -15.01 18.26 -7.88
CA VAL A 87 -16.09 17.50 -7.23
C VAL A 87 -17.29 17.36 -8.17
N GLY A 88 -17.79 16.12 -8.31
CA GLY A 88 -18.89 15.76 -9.21
C GLY A 88 -18.49 15.61 -10.67
N LYS A 89 -17.25 15.94 -11.05
CA LYS A 89 -16.78 15.87 -12.43
C LYS A 89 -16.05 14.57 -12.71
N LYS A 90 -16.13 14.12 -13.96
CA LYS A 90 -15.31 13.02 -14.47
C LYS A 90 -13.91 13.55 -14.77
N VAL A 91 -12.90 12.91 -14.21
CA VAL A 91 -11.50 13.34 -14.30
C VAL A 91 -10.58 12.19 -14.65
N ARG A 92 -9.44 12.54 -15.23
CA ARG A 92 -8.27 11.67 -15.33
C ARG A 92 -7.22 12.15 -14.32
N VAL A 93 -6.81 11.27 -13.41
CA VAL A 93 -5.87 11.55 -12.34
C VAL A 93 -4.60 10.74 -12.55
N ARG A 94 -3.44 11.39 -12.55
CA ARG A 94 -2.13 10.75 -12.57
C ARG A 94 -1.45 10.95 -11.22
N GLY A 95 -0.94 9.86 -10.65
CA GLY A 95 -0.30 9.91 -9.34
C GLY A 95 0.49 8.65 -9.03
N LYS A 96 0.83 8.47 -7.76
CA LYS A 96 1.47 7.24 -7.25
C LYS A 96 0.72 6.77 -6.01
N MET A 97 0.52 5.46 -5.87
CA MET A 97 -0.02 4.91 -4.62
C MET A 97 0.95 5.21 -3.48
N GLY A 98 0.39 5.67 -2.37
CA GLY A 98 1.14 6.05 -1.20
C GLY A 98 0.23 6.15 0.02
N SER A 99 0.74 6.81 1.06
CA SER A 99 -0.03 7.05 2.27
C SER A 99 -0.06 8.52 2.61
N GLY A 100 -1.20 8.97 3.09
CA GLY A 100 -1.44 10.31 3.60
C GLY A 100 -2.18 10.26 4.92
N PHE A 101 -2.43 11.43 5.49
CA PHE A 101 -3.16 11.57 6.74
C PHE A 101 -4.51 12.21 6.47
N ILE A 102 -5.57 11.66 7.06
CA ILE A 102 -6.92 12.24 7.02
C ILE A 102 -7.40 12.58 8.44
N GLY A 103 -8.24 13.61 8.51
CA GLY A 103 -8.92 14.04 9.72
C GLY A 103 -8.03 14.61 10.82
N TRP A 104 -8.69 15.08 11.87
CA TRP A 104 -8.07 15.76 13.02
C TRP A 104 -7.05 14.89 13.76
N ARG A 105 -7.32 13.59 13.85
CA ARG A 105 -6.43 12.61 14.50
C ARG A 105 -5.26 12.16 13.62
N LYS A 106 -5.08 12.76 12.43
CA LYS A 106 -4.06 12.38 11.44
C LYS A 106 -4.02 10.87 11.26
N THR A 107 -5.17 10.28 10.94
CA THR A 107 -5.22 8.83 10.68
C THR A 107 -4.53 8.55 9.36
N LYS A 108 -3.51 7.69 9.37
CA LYS A 108 -2.79 7.31 8.17
C LYS A 108 -3.64 6.37 7.32
N ARG A 109 -3.80 6.69 6.04
CA ARG A 109 -4.55 5.89 5.06
C ARG A 109 -3.78 5.77 3.76
N GLU A 110 -4.02 4.68 3.05
CA GLU A 110 -3.52 4.51 1.69
C GLU A 110 -4.41 5.24 0.69
N GLY A 111 -3.79 5.73 -0.38
CA GLY A 111 -4.48 6.45 -1.45
C GLY A 111 -3.52 6.88 -2.54
N LEU A 112 -4.02 7.72 -3.44
CA LEU A 112 -3.29 8.23 -4.58
C LEU A 112 -2.66 9.59 -4.25
N LEU A 113 -1.33 9.65 -4.24
CA LEU A 113 -0.58 10.91 -4.22
C LEU A 113 -0.65 11.52 -5.62
N VAL A 114 -1.56 12.48 -5.79
CA VAL A 114 -1.88 13.11 -7.07
C VAL A 114 -0.74 14.03 -7.49
N LYS A 115 -0.29 13.87 -8.72
CA LYS A 115 0.67 14.76 -9.39
C LYS A 115 -0.03 15.68 -10.38
N GLU A 116 -1.06 15.17 -11.04
CA GLU A 116 -1.77 15.85 -12.12
C GLU A 116 -3.22 15.36 -12.15
N ILE A 117 -4.16 16.27 -12.40
CA ILE A 117 -5.59 15.98 -12.53
C ILE A 117 -6.17 16.89 -13.62
N SER A 118 -6.97 16.29 -14.50
CA SER A 118 -7.59 17.01 -15.61
C SER A 118 -9.05 16.59 -15.76
N GLU A 119 -9.91 17.57 -15.99
CA GLU A 119 -11.33 17.33 -16.30
C GLU A 119 -11.47 16.68 -17.67
N MET A 120 -12.31 15.66 -17.76
CA MET A 120 -12.67 15.00 -19.00
C MET A 120 -13.96 15.60 -19.53
N LYS A 121 -13.92 16.08 -20.78
CA LYS A 121 -15.12 16.55 -21.50
C LYS A 121 -16.01 15.38 -21.93
#